data_AF-A0A0K8JIE6-F1
#
_entry.id   AF-A0A0K8JIE6-F1
#
_cell.length_a   1.000
_cell.length_b   1.000
_cell.length_c   1.000
_cell.angle_alpha   90.00
_cell.angle_beta   90.00
_cell.angle_gamma   90.00
#
_symmetry.space_group_name_H-M   'P 1'
#
loop_
_entity.id
_entity.type
_entity.pdbx_description
1 polymer ?
#
loop_
_entity_poly.entity_id
_entity_poly.type
_entity_poly.pdbx_seq_one_letter_code
_entity_poly.pdbx_strand_id
1 'polypeptide(L)' 'MKNLFVILFGLGLLYCMAYLPSFIFYVFIGQYIQPILGVSQKIFFLGLNVTFVALFLSMCFWKRDKHNYH' A
#
# COMPACT_ATOMS: atom_id res chain seq x y z
N MET A 1 -2.04 12.69 26.61
CA MET A 1 -2.04 11.22 26.43
C MET A 1 -3.12 10.73 25.46
N LYS A 2 -4.41 11.05 25.63
CA LYS A 2 -5.50 10.58 24.72
C LYS A 2 -5.29 10.92 23.23
N ASN A 3 -4.90 12.16 22.91
CA ASN A 3 -4.65 12.55 21.50
C ASN A 3 -3.43 11.84 20.88
N LEU A 4 -2.40 11.56 21.68
CA LEU A 4 -1.21 10.84 21.23
C LEU A 4 -1.56 9.39 20.89
N PHE A 5 -2.39 8.76 21.71
CA PHE A 5 -2.92 7.42 21.45
C PHE A 5 -3.78 7.37 20.18
N VAL A 6 -4.64 8.35 19.96
CA VAL A 6 -5.47 8.42 18.73
C VAL A 6 -4.61 8.59 17.49
N ILE A 7 -3.58 9.45 17.54
CA ILE A 7 -2.65 9.64 16.42
C ILE A 7 -1.86 8.35 16.17
N LEU A 8 -1.34 7.69 17.21
CA LEU A 8 -0.61 6.43 17.05
C LEU A 8 -1.50 5.32 16.45
N PHE A 9 -2.76 5.25 16.89
CA PHE A 9 -3.72 4.26 16.40
C PHE A 9 -4.12 4.55 14.96
N GLY A 10 -4.32 5.83 14.61
CA GLY A 10 -4.55 6.26 13.22
C GLY A 10 -3.36 5.96 12.31
N LEU A 11 -2.14 6.19 12.79
CA LEU A 11 -0.92 5.86 12.06
C LEU A 11 -0.75 4.33 11.90
N GLY A 12 -1.06 3.57 12.95
CA GLY A 12 -1.02 2.11 12.93
C GLY A 12 -2.07 1.50 11.98
N LEU A 13 -3.28 2.08 11.94
CA LEU A 13 -4.30 1.71 10.98
C LEU A 13 -3.90 2.06 9.55
N LEU A 14 -3.30 3.22 9.32
CA LEU A 14 -2.78 3.61 8.01
C LEU A 14 -1.66 2.66 7.57
N TYR A 15 -0.76 2.30 8.49
CA TYR A 15 0.31 1.33 8.25
C TYR A 15 -0.25 -0.06 7.93
N CYS A 16 -1.25 -0.53 8.68
CA CYS A 16 -1.94 -1.78 8.36
C CYS A 16 -2.62 -1.72 6.99
N MET A 17 -3.35 -0.66 6.67
CA MET A 17 -4.04 -0.54 5.38
C MET A 17 -3.06 -0.48 4.19
N ALA A 18 -1.88 0.11 4.36
CA ALA A 18 -0.88 0.22 3.30
C ALA A 18 0.02 -1.02 3.19
N TYR A 19 0.44 -1.60 4.32
CA TYR A 19 1.45 -2.65 4.36
C TYR A 19 0.85 -4.06 4.34
N LEU A 20 -0.35 -4.25 4.90
CA LEU A 20 -1.01 -5.55 4.94
C LEU A 20 -1.36 -6.08 3.54
N PRO A 21 -1.86 -5.27 2.57
CA PRO A 21 -2.08 -5.75 1.20
C PRO A 21 -0.78 -6.16 0.51
N SER A 22 0.28 -5.36 0.67
CA SER A 22 1.62 -5.65 0.12
C SER A 22 2.20 -6.92 0.73
N PHE A 23 2.01 -7.15 2.02
CA PHE A 23 2.46 -8.35 2.73
C PHE A 23 1.68 -9.60 2.30
N ILE A 24 0.34 -9.52 2.21
CA ILE A 24 -0.49 -10.62 1.72
C ILE A 24 -0.08 -10.97 0.28
N PHE A 25 0.03 -9.97 -0.61
CA PHE A 25 0.50 -10.21 -1.97
C PHE A 25 1.88 -10.87 -1.99
N TYR A 26 2.81 -10.41 -1.15
CA TYR A 26 4.13 -11.01 -1.02
C TYR A 26 4.08 -12.48 -0.62
N VAL A 27 3.34 -12.80 0.44
CA VAL A 27 3.24 -14.18 0.97
C VAL A 27 2.57 -15.12 -0.02
N PHE A 28 1.56 -14.70 -0.77
CA PHE A 28 0.83 -15.62 -1.65
C PHE A 28 1.40 -15.68 -3.07
N ILE A 29 2.02 -14.60 -3.57
CA ILE A 29 2.39 -14.46 -4.98
C ILE A 29 3.82 -13.93 -5.12
N GLY A 30 4.16 -12.88 -4.38
CA GLY A 30 5.43 -12.17 -4.52
C GLY A 30 6.67 -12.99 -4.21
N GLN A 31 6.59 -13.95 -3.29
CA GLN A 31 7.68 -14.86 -2.97
C GLN A 31 8.08 -15.76 -4.15
N TYR A 32 7.16 -16.05 -5.08
CA TYR A 32 7.44 -16.81 -6.29
C TYR A 32 7.99 -15.93 -7.42
N ILE A 33 7.62 -14.65 -7.45
CA ILE A 33 8.04 -13.69 -8.47
C ILE A 33 9.41 -13.07 -8.12
N GLN A 34 9.69 -12.84 -6.84
CA GLN A 34 10.95 -12.25 -6.38
C GLN A 34 12.21 -12.95 -6.94
N PRO A 35 12.34 -14.30 -6.88
CA PRO A 35 13.53 -14.97 -7.42
C PRO A 35 13.62 -14.87 -8.94
N ILE A 36 12.50 -14.76 -9.65
CA ILE A 36 12.45 -14.61 -11.12
C ILE A 36 12.99 -13.23 -11.53
N LEU A 37 12.67 -12.20 -10.75
CA LEU A 37 13.15 -10.84 -10.97
C LEU A 37 14.59 -10.60 -10.49
N GLY A 38 15.17 -11.53 -9.72
CA GLY A 38 16.52 -11.39 -9.17
C GLY A 38 16.68 -10.21 -8.19
N VAL A 39 15.58 -9.74 -7.59
CA VAL A 39 15.59 -8.57 -6.69
C VAL A 39 15.59 -8.99 -5.23
N SER A 40 16.21 -8.19 -4.37
CA SER A 40 16.14 -8.40 -2.92
C SER A 40 14.72 -8.16 -2.40
N GLN A 41 14.35 -8.87 -1.34
CA GLN A 41 13.04 -8.74 -0.68
C GLN A 41 12.72 -7.29 -0.32
N LYS A 42 13.73 -6.51 0.10
CA LYS A 42 13.57 -5.11 0.47
C LYS A 42 13.15 -4.23 -0.71
N ILE A 43 13.77 -4.46 -1.88
CA ILE A 43 13.45 -3.72 -3.11
C ILE A 43 12.07 -4.13 -3.63
N PHE A 44 11.73 -5.43 -3.53
CA PHE A 44 10.44 -5.94 -3.93
C PHE A 44 9.29 -5.32 -3.11
N PHE A 45 9.43 -5.28 -1.78
CA PHE A 45 8.46 -4.63 -0.91
C PHE A 45 8.33 -3.12 -1.16
N LEU A 46 9.45 -2.43 -1.45
CA LEU A 46 9.43 -1.02 -1.80
C LEU A 46 8.62 -0.79 -3.10
N GLY A 47 8.90 -1.58 -4.14
CA GLY A 47 8.17 -1.51 -5.41
C GLY A 47 6.68 -1.76 -5.26
N LEU A 48 6.29 -2.76 -4.45
CA LEU A 48 4.89 -3.05 -4.15
C LEU A 48 4.19 -1.88 -3.46
N ASN A 49 4.80 -1.33 -2.42
CA ASN A 49 4.21 -0.19 -1.70
C ASN A 49 4.05 1.03 -2.61
N VAL A 50 5.06 1.35 -3.44
CA VAL A 50 4.96 2.45 -4.42
C VAL A 50 3.84 2.20 -5.44
N THR A 51 3.72 0.97 -5.94
CA THR A 51 2.67 0.57 -6.89
C THR A 51 1.29 0.69 -6.26
N PHE A 52 1.14 0.25 -5.01
CA PHE A 52 -0.11 0.33 -4.28
C PHE A 52 -0.54 1.78 -4.03
N VAL A 53 0.40 2.65 -3.65
CA VAL A 53 0.16 4.09 -3.49
C VAL A 53 -0.22 4.75 -4.81
N ALA A 54 0.45 4.41 -5.91
CA ALA A 54 0.13 4.96 -7.23
C ALA A 54 -1.27 4.54 -7.71
N LEU A 55 -1.65 3.26 -7.50
CA LEU A 55 -3.00 2.77 -7.78
C LEU A 55 -4.05 3.46 -6.92
N PHE A 56 -3.76 3.65 -5.63
CA PHE A 56 -4.65 4.35 -4.71
C PHE A 56 -4.87 5.80 -5.13
N LEU A 57 -3.79 6.53 -5.45
CA LEU A 57 -3.88 7.90 -5.97
C LEU A 57 -4.66 7.94 -7.29
N SER A 58 -4.40 7.03 -8.21
CA SER A 58 -5.12 6.91 -9.48
C SER A 58 -6.63 6.71 -9.25
N MET A 59 -7.01 5.83 -8.32
CA MET A 59 -8.40 5.62 -7.93
C MET A 59 -9.03 6.88 -7.31
N CYS A 60 -8.29 7.59 -6.45
CA CYS A 60 -8.75 8.86 -5.87
C CYS A 60 -8.97 9.93 -6.95
N PHE A 61 -8.05 10.08 -7.90
CA PHE A 61 -8.18 11.00 -9.02
C PHE A 61 -9.36 10.63 -9.91
N TRP A 62 -9.48 9.35 -10.29
CA TRP A 62 -10.62 8.84 -11.07
C TRP A 62 -11.96 9.11 -10.40
N LYS A 63 -12.05 8.89 -9.09
CA LYS A 63 -13.28 9.12 -8.31
C LYS A 63 -13.60 10.61 -8.18
N ARG A 64 -12.59 11.48 -8.06
CA ARG A 64 -12.76 12.94 -8.05
C ARG A 64 -13.26 13.43 -9.41
N ASP A 65 -12.67 12.94 -10.50
CA ASP A 65 -13.06 13.29 -11.86
C ASP A 65 -14.54 12.94 -12.08
N LYS A 66 -14.94 11.71 -11.75
CA LYS A 66 -16.34 11.24 -11.85
C LYS A 66 -17.35 12.08 -11.04
N HIS A 67 -16.92 12.74 -9.97
CA HIS A 67 -17.77 13.58 -9.13
C HIS A 67 -17.88 15.04 -9.63
N ASN A 68 -17.02 15.47 -10.55
CA ASN A 68 -17.06 16.79 -11.18
C ASN A 68 -17.93 16.83 -12.46
N TYR A 69 -18.33 15.67 -12.99
CA TYR A 69 -19.21 15.55 -14.17
C TYR A 69 -20.68 15.23 -13.82
N HIS A 70 -21.06 15.35 -12.54
CA HIS A 70 -22.42 15.21 -12.02
C HIS A 70 -22.81 16.50 -11.30
#